data_AF-A0A354AWE8-F1
#
_entry.id   AF-A0A354AWE8-F1
#
_cell.length_a   1.000
_cell.length_b   1.000
_cell.length_c   1.000
_cell.angle_alpha   90.00
_cell.angle_beta   90.00
_cell.angle_gamma   90.00
#
_symmetry.space_group_name_H-M   'P 1'
#
loop_
_entity.id
_entity.type
_entity.pdbx_description
1 polymer ?
#
loop_
_entity_poly.entity_id
_entity_poly.type
_entity_poly.pdbx_seq_one_letter_code
_entity_poly.pdbx_strand_id
1 'polypeptide(L)'
;MKYVLSIFIGIIFTTLFGVFVAHAQNYTPLAPLPLGEGGTPLTTYTISSYLGGMLKLLIALGAGVSILVAIIGGTQYVAAGIAPSAKQDAKERILNALIGLTLVLTSYLILNSINPGLVQFNFSLPPIGTSPMATTTPIVAEPWPDDASERAQLASKNIMVTGTKTSTTCKTIWEKGCTSVYQLGSGAISGLLSLKDSCLSCAIVVTGGTEYWSHSVNTAHRPGNSVVDIDNGSSALNQKIRSGTSLGVQSSCSSLGVAYRLTGPGAGLYVDEGNHWHVCY
;
A
#
# COMPACT_ATOMS: atom_id res chain seq x y z
N MET A 1 6.50 -40.87 25.18
CA MET A 1 6.66 -39.40 25.34
C MET A 1 7.14 -38.66 24.07
N LYS A 2 7.84 -39.27 23.11
CA LYS A 2 8.37 -38.56 21.93
C LYS A 2 7.32 -38.00 20.95
N TYR A 3 6.16 -38.63 20.81
CA TYR A 3 5.10 -38.18 19.90
C TYR A 3 4.09 -37.21 20.52
N VAL A 4 4.10 -37.07 21.85
CA VAL A 4 3.14 -36.24 22.59
C VAL A 4 3.45 -34.75 22.39
N LEU A 5 4.72 -34.38 22.32
CA LEU A 5 5.15 -33.00 22.05
C LEU A 5 4.81 -32.57 20.61
N SER A 6 4.96 -33.46 19.63
CA SER A 6 4.65 -33.18 18.22
C SER A 6 3.15 -33.08 17.94
N ILE A 7 2.31 -33.84 18.64
CA ILE A 7 0.85 -33.74 18.55
C ILE A 7 0.36 -32.43 19.17
N PHE A 8 0.96 -32.00 20.28
CA PHE A 8 0.66 -30.69 20.89
C PHE A 8 1.05 -29.51 19.99
N ILE A 9 2.21 -29.58 19.32
CA ILE A 9 2.65 -28.55 18.37
C ILE A 9 1.75 -28.53 17.12
N GLY A 10 1.29 -29.69 16.65
CA GLY A 10 0.36 -29.79 15.51
C GLY A 10 -1.04 -29.23 15.79
N ILE A 11 -1.58 -29.46 16.99
CA ILE A 11 -2.90 -28.94 17.40
C ILE A 11 -2.85 -27.41 17.63
N ILE A 12 -1.73 -26.89 18.12
CA ILE A 12 -1.49 -25.44 18.23
C ILE A 12 -1.39 -24.79 16.84
N PHE A 13 -0.82 -25.49 15.85
CA PHE A 13 -0.66 -24.96 14.49
C PHE A 13 -1.96 -24.97 13.67
N THR A 14 -2.85 -25.95 13.89
CA THR A 14 -4.15 -26.04 13.19
C THR A 14 -5.22 -25.13 13.79
N THR A 15 -5.15 -24.84 15.08
CA THR A 15 -6.06 -23.88 15.74
C THR A 15 -5.69 -22.41 15.50
N LEU A 16 -4.44 -22.13 15.10
CA LEU A 16 -4.00 -20.77 14.72
C LEU A 16 -4.45 -20.34 13.31
N PHE A 17 -4.85 -21.26 12.43
CA PHE A 17 -5.13 -20.97 11.02
C PHE A 17 -6.63 -20.91 10.65
N GLY A 18 -7.52 -21.15 11.61
CA GLY A 18 -8.97 -21.10 11.43
C GLY A 18 -9.59 -19.78 11.87
N VAL A 19 -9.27 -18.65 11.20
CA VAL A 19 -9.98 -17.39 11.45
C VAL A 19 -11.21 -17.33 10.54
N PHE A 20 -12.38 -17.62 11.11
CA PHE A 20 -13.66 -17.23 10.54
C PHE A 20 -13.76 -15.70 10.57
N VAL A 21 -13.98 -15.07 9.42
CA VAL A 21 -14.26 -13.64 9.31
C VAL A 21 -15.69 -13.40 9.78
N ALA A 22 -15.85 -13.14 11.09
CA ALA A 22 -17.07 -12.60 11.65
C ALA A 22 -16.97 -11.06 11.65
N HIS A 23 -17.77 -10.40 10.81
CA HIS A 23 -17.93 -8.95 10.86
C HIS A 23 -18.79 -8.57 12.07
N ALA A 24 -18.15 -8.10 13.13
CA ALA A 24 -18.78 -7.32 14.19
C ALA A 24 -17.92 -6.06 14.43
N GLN A 25 -18.54 -4.88 14.31
CA GLN A 25 -17.91 -3.57 14.51
C GLN A 25 -17.54 -3.26 15.97
N ASN A 26 -17.55 -4.25 16.86
CA ASN A 26 -17.11 -4.13 18.25
C ASN A 26 -16.32 -5.39 18.63
N TYR A 27 -15.00 -5.32 18.52
CA TYR A 27 -14.11 -6.39 18.97
C TYR A 27 -13.86 -6.25 20.48
N THR A 28 -14.37 -7.19 21.26
CA THR A 28 -14.04 -7.32 22.69
C THR A 28 -12.85 -8.27 22.85
N PRO A 29 -11.65 -7.79 23.17
CA PRO A 29 -10.51 -8.68 23.38
C PRO A 29 -10.77 -9.60 24.58
N LEU A 30 -10.45 -10.89 24.43
CA LEU A 30 -10.54 -11.86 25.53
C LEU A 30 -9.58 -11.52 26.69
N ALA A 31 -8.52 -10.77 26.40
CA ALA A 31 -7.56 -10.25 27.37
C ALA A 31 -7.45 -8.73 27.19
N PRO A 32 -8.28 -7.92 27.88
CA PRO A 32 -8.20 -6.46 27.78
C PRO A 32 -6.88 -5.96 28.37
N LEU A 33 -6.13 -5.20 27.57
CA LEU A 33 -4.86 -4.62 28.00
C LEU A 33 -5.11 -3.39 28.90
N PRO A 34 -4.39 -3.25 30.03
CA PRO A 34 -4.54 -2.14 30.97
C PRO A 34 -3.86 -0.86 30.43
N LEU A 35 -4.44 -0.26 29.39
CA LEU A 35 -3.89 0.89 28.67
C LEU A 35 -4.54 2.23 29.05
N GLY A 36 -5.63 2.18 29.82
CA GLY A 36 -6.32 3.35 30.36
C GLY A 36 -5.59 3.96 31.54
N GLU A 37 -6.05 5.14 31.94
CA GLU A 37 -5.51 5.87 33.08
C GLU A 37 -5.54 4.97 34.35
N GLY A 38 -4.41 4.89 35.04
CA GLY A 38 -4.25 4.02 36.21
C GLY A 38 -4.21 2.51 35.93
N GLY A 39 -4.02 2.08 34.68
CA GLY A 39 -4.00 0.65 34.32
C GLY A 39 -5.39 0.04 34.14
N THR A 40 -6.38 0.87 33.85
CA THR A 40 -7.76 0.43 33.58
C THR A 40 -7.91 -0.10 32.14
N PRO A 41 -8.81 -1.06 31.89
CA PRO A 41 -9.20 -1.42 30.53
C PRO A 41 -9.82 -0.23 29.79
N LEU A 42 -9.56 -0.11 28.49
CA LEU A 42 -10.25 0.87 27.65
C LEU A 42 -11.70 0.43 27.42
N THR A 43 -12.61 1.39 27.29
CA THR A 43 -14.03 1.14 27.00
C THR A 43 -14.25 0.59 25.59
N THR A 44 -13.30 0.79 24.68
CA THR A 44 -13.32 0.25 23.33
C THR A 44 -11.89 -0.04 22.86
N TYR A 45 -11.66 -1.23 22.31
CA TYR A 45 -10.38 -1.62 21.73
C TYR A 45 -10.49 -1.65 20.21
N THR A 46 -9.62 -0.91 19.53
CA THR A 46 -9.37 -1.06 18.10
C THR A 46 -8.11 -1.88 17.92
N ILE A 47 -7.93 -2.53 16.76
CA ILE A 47 -6.69 -3.26 16.49
C ILE A 47 -5.45 -2.35 16.58
N SER A 48 -5.61 -1.10 16.15
CA SER A 48 -4.66 0.00 16.30
C SER A 48 -4.24 0.23 17.76
N SER A 49 -5.22 0.45 18.65
CA SER A 49 -4.94 0.72 20.07
C SER A 49 -4.44 -0.51 20.82
N TYR A 50 -4.92 -1.70 20.46
CA TYR A 50 -4.48 -2.96 21.05
C TYR A 50 -3.03 -3.28 20.71
N LEU A 51 -2.65 -3.19 19.43
CA LEU A 51 -1.29 -3.52 18.98
C LEU A 51 -0.27 -2.50 19.47
N GLY A 52 -0.61 -1.20 19.41
CA GLY A 52 0.23 -0.14 19.96
C GLY A 52 0.40 -0.27 21.47
N GLY A 53 -0.66 -0.66 22.18
CA GLY A 53 -0.60 -0.94 23.61
C GLY A 53 0.23 -2.17 23.97
N MET A 54 0.15 -3.23 23.18
CA MET A 54 0.95 -4.44 23.36
C MET A 54 2.45 -4.16 23.26
N LEU A 55 2.89 -3.36 22.28
CA LEU A 55 4.29 -2.93 22.20
C LEU A 55 4.73 -2.15 23.44
N LYS A 56 3.91 -1.20 23.91
CA LYS A 56 4.21 -0.43 25.14
C LYS A 56 4.33 -1.35 26.36
N LEU A 57 3.43 -2.34 26.48
CA LEU A 57 3.46 -3.32 27.55
C LEU A 57 4.73 -4.19 27.50
N LEU A 58 5.14 -4.66 26.31
CA LEU A 58 6.36 -5.45 26.15
C LEU A 58 7.62 -4.66 26.53
N ILE A 59 7.69 -3.38 26.15
CA ILE A 59 8.79 -2.50 26.55
C ILE A 59 8.80 -2.29 28.07
N ALA A 60 7.63 -2.06 28.68
CA ALA A 60 7.50 -1.90 30.14
C ALA A 60 7.90 -3.18 30.90
N LEU A 61 7.48 -4.35 30.42
CA LEU A 61 7.87 -5.65 30.97
C LEU A 61 9.38 -5.89 30.82
N GLY A 62 9.96 -5.58 29.65
CA GLY A 62 11.39 -5.67 29.41
C GLY A 62 12.20 -4.80 30.38
N ALA A 63 11.75 -3.56 30.61
CA ALA A 63 12.35 -2.66 31.60
C ALA A 63 12.24 -3.22 33.03
N GLY A 64 11.06 -3.72 33.42
CA GLY A 64 10.85 -4.33 34.74
C GLY A 64 11.75 -5.54 34.99
N VAL A 65 11.87 -6.45 34.01
CA VAL A 65 12.75 -7.62 34.11
C VAL A 65 14.22 -7.21 34.15
N SER A 66 14.63 -6.22 33.35
CA SER A 66 16.01 -5.71 33.38
C SER A 66 16.38 -5.16 34.76
N ILE A 67 15.50 -4.37 35.38
CA ILE A 67 15.69 -3.84 36.74
C ILE A 67 15.78 -4.98 37.77
N LEU A 68 14.90 -5.98 37.69
CA LEU A 68 14.92 -7.13 38.60
C LEU A 68 16.26 -7.89 38.53
N VAL A 69 16.74 -8.16 37.30
CA VAL A 69 18.03 -8.84 37.09
C VAL A 69 19.19 -7.97 37.57
N ALA A 70 19.14 -6.65 37.37
CA ALA A 70 20.14 -5.72 37.88
C ALA A 70 20.18 -5.69 39.42
N ILE A 71 19.04 -5.74 40.10
CA ILE A 71 18.98 -5.85 41.58
C ILE A 71 19.63 -7.17 42.04
N ILE A 72 19.30 -8.29 41.39
CA ILE A 72 19.89 -9.60 41.72
C ILE A 72 21.41 -9.61 41.48
N GLY A 73 21.87 -9.02 40.37
CA GLY A 73 23.30 -8.88 40.10
C GLY A 73 24.00 -7.95 41.09
N GLY A 74 23.34 -6.86 41.51
CA GLY A 74 23.85 -5.93 42.50
C GLY A 74 24.02 -6.57 43.88
N THR A 75 23.05 -7.35 44.34
CA THR A 75 23.16 -8.08 45.61
C THR A 75 24.24 -9.16 45.54
N GLN A 76 24.37 -9.88 44.42
CA GLN A 76 25.46 -10.84 44.18
C GLN A 76 26.83 -10.17 44.21
N TYR A 77 26.96 -8.98 43.62
CA TYR A 77 28.22 -8.24 43.60
C TYR A 77 28.70 -7.85 45.01
N VAL A 78 27.78 -7.39 45.87
CA VAL A 78 28.08 -7.05 47.26
C VAL A 78 28.40 -8.32 48.08
N ALA A 79 27.62 -9.38 47.91
CA ALA A 79 27.80 -10.64 48.62
C ALA A 79 29.10 -11.38 48.25
N ALA A 80 29.64 -11.16 47.04
CA ALA A 80 30.86 -11.80 46.57
C ALA A 80 32.13 -11.43 47.35
N GLY A 81 32.12 -10.34 48.15
CA GLY A 81 33.23 -10.01 49.05
C GLY A 81 34.55 -9.77 48.32
N ILE A 82 35.54 -10.63 48.54
CA ILE A 82 36.88 -10.56 47.89
C ILE A 82 37.06 -11.58 46.74
N ALA A 83 36.07 -12.41 46.45
CA ALA A 83 36.16 -13.41 45.37
C ALA A 83 36.08 -12.73 43.99
N PRO A 84 37.17 -12.75 43.18
CA PRO A 84 37.20 -12.02 41.91
C PRO A 84 36.26 -12.60 40.85
N SER A 85 36.12 -13.93 40.79
CA SER A 85 35.26 -14.63 39.83
C SER A 85 33.78 -14.29 40.06
N ALA A 86 33.28 -14.45 41.28
CA ALA A 86 31.89 -14.14 41.62
C ALA A 86 31.53 -12.66 41.39
N LYS A 87 32.49 -11.74 41.59
CA LYS A 87 32.32 -10.33 41.22
C LYS A 87 32.20 -10.13 39.72
N GLN A 88 32.99 -10.85 38.93
CA GLN A 88 32.95 -10.76 37.48
C GLN A 88 31.62 -11.29 36.94
N ASP A 89 31.15 -12.42 37.44
CA ASP A 89 29.87 -13.02 37.05
C ASP A 89 28.69 -12.08 37.36
N ALA A 90 28.71 -11.44 38.53
CA ALA A 90 27.69 -10.46 38.93
C ALA A 90 27.69 -9.23 38.00
N LYS A 91 28.87 -8.72 37.61
CA LYS A 91 28.99 -7.62 36.65
C LYS A 91 28.46 -8.03 35.28
N GLU A 92 28.81 -9.22 34.80
CA GLU A 92 28.34 -9.74 33.51
C GLU A 92 26.82 -9.85 33.50
N ARG A 93 26.21 -10.32 34.59
CA ARG A 93 24.76 -10.39 34.73
C ARG A 93 24.08 -9.01 34.64
N ILE A 94 24.65 -7.99 35.29
CA ILE A 94 24.16 -6.61 35.20
C ILE A 94 24.33 -6.08 33.77
N LEU A 95 25.49 -6.30 33.15
CA LEU A 95 25.77 -5.87 31.79
C LEU A 95 24.81 -6.50 30.78
N ASN A 96 24.55 -7.80 30.89
CA ASN A 96 23.60 -8.50 30.04
C ASN A 96 22.17 -7.94 30.17
N ALA A 97 21.76 -7.58 31.39
CA ALA A 97 20.46 -6.94 31.61
C ALA A 97 20.39 -5.53 30.98
N LEU A 98 21.47 -4.75 31.07
CA LEU A 98 21.57 -3.41 30.46
C LEU A 98 21.63 -3.48 28.94
N ILE A 99 22.38 -4.42 28.37
CA ILE A 99 22.46 -4.65 26.92
C ILE A 99 21.07 -5.04 26.39
N GLY A 100 20.36 -5.94 27.08
CA GLY A 100 19.00 -6.33 26.71
C GLY A 100 18.03 -5.14 26.71
N LEU A 101 18.06 -4.31 27.76
CA LEU A 101 17.25 -3.08 27.83
C LEU A 101 17.62 -2.10 26.71
N THR A 102 18.91 -1.90 26.48
CA THR A 102 19.43 -1.03 25.42
C THR A 102 18.96 -1.49 24.05
N LEU A 103 18.95 -2.80 23.78
CA LEU A 103 18.48 -3.37 22.52
C LEU A 103 16.98 -3.07 22.31
N VAL A 104 16.15 -3.28 23.33
CA VAL A 104 14.70 -2.98 23.27
C VAL A 104 14.46 -1.49 23.02
N LEU A 105 15.13 -0.61 23.77
CA LEU A 105 14.98 0.84 23.61
C LEU A 105 15.51 1.34 22.27
N THR A 106 16.66 0.82 21.82
CA THR A 106 17.26 1.20 20.54
C THR A 106 16.39 0.76 19.37
N SER A 107 15.80 -0.44 19.43
CA SER A 107 14.82 -0.90 18.44
C SER A 107 13.64 0.06 18.33
N TYR A 108 13.07 0.47 19.48
CA TYR A 108 11.99 1.46 19.50
C TYR A 108 12.45 2.83 18.96
N LEU A 109 13.63 3.31 19.35
CA LEU A 109 14.16 4.60 18.92
C LEU A 109 14.42 4.64 17.41
N ILE A 110 15.00 3.59 16.82
CA ILE A 110 15.24 3.51 15.38
C ILE A 110 13.91 3.57 14.62
N LEU A 111 12.94 2.75 15.02
CA LEU A 111 11.61 2.74 14.39
C LEU A 111 10.94 4.10 14.50
N ASN A 112 10.92 4.68 15.70
CA ASN A 112 10.30 5.98 15.96
C ASN A 112 11.02 7.15 15.28
N SER A 113 12.34 7.07 15.09
CA SER A 113 13.15 8.12 14.44
C SER A 113 13.00 8.11 12.92
N ILE A 114 12.94 6.92 12.30
CA ILE A 114 12.70 6.82 10.85
C ILE A 114 11.27 7.26 10.53
N ASN A 115 10.29 6.72 11.26
CA ASN A 115 8.89 7.09 11.08
C ASN A 115 8.08 6.74 12.34
N PRO A 116 7.54 7.73 13.07
CA PRO A 116 6.71 7.47 14.25
C PRO A 116 5.46 6.63 13.93
N GLY A 117 5.02 6.60 12.68
CA GLY A 117 3.95 5.72 12.19
C GLY A 117 4.27 4.22 12.23
N LEU A 118 5.54 3.82 12.38
CA LEU A 118 5.92 2.41 12.55
C LEU A 118 5.66 1.88 13.97
N VAL A 119 5.56 2.78 14.94
CA VAL A 119 5.22 2.47 16.34
C VAL A 119 3.80 2.93 16.72
N GLN A 120 3.19 3.76 15.86
CA GLN A 120 1.79 4.18 15.96
C GLN A 120 0.98 3.48 14.87
N PHE A 121 0.48 2.29 15.19
CA PHE A 121 -0.40 1.55 14.28
C PHE A 121 -1.74 2.28 14.16
N ASN A 122 -1.92 3.07 13.11
CA ASN A 122 -3.20 3.66 12.75
C ASN A 122 -3.78 2.90 11.56
N PHE A 123 -4.45 1.79 11.85
CA PHE A 123 -5.29 1.09 10.90
C PHE A 123 -6.69 1.71 10.86
N SER A 124 -6.77 3.04 10.72
CA SER A 124 -8.00 3.65 10.23
C SER A 124 -8.02 3.41 8.74
N LEU A 125 -8.53 2.23 8.37
CA LEU A 125 -9.03 2.09 7.02
C LEU A 125 -10.09 3.19 6.89
N PRO A 126 -10.01 4.10 5.90
CA PRO A 126 -11.20 4.87 5.54
C PRO A 126 -12.33 3.84 5.43
N PRO A 127 -13.54 4.14 5.95
CA PRO A 127 -14.65 3.23 5.80
C PRO A 127 -14.58 2.76 4.36
N ILE A 128 -14.44 1.45 4.16
CA ILE A 128 -14.71 0.91 2.84
C ILE A 128 -16.09 1.48 2.60
N GLY A 129 -16.17 2.46 1.69
CA GLY A 129 -17.46 2.94 1.24
C GLY A 129 -18.17 1.65 0.98
N THR A 130 -19.30 1.45 1.64
CA THR A 130 -20.16 0.31 1.39
C THR A 130 -20.20 0.20 -0.11
N SER A 131 -19.38 -0.69 -0.68
CA SER A 131 -19.66 -1.25 -1.97
C SER A 131 -20.99 -1.87 -1.62
N PRO A 132 -22.10 -1.34 -2.16
CA PRO A 132 -23.37 -1.94 -1.90
C PRO A 132 -23.18 -3.35 -2.43
N MET A 133 -23.03 -4.32 -1.52
CA MET A 133 -23.33 -5.69 -1.83
C MET A 133 -24.79 -5.63 -2.25
N ALA A 134 -24.98 -5.56 -3.56
CA ALA A 134 -26.25 -5.53 -4.29
C ALA A 134 -27.46 -5.34 -3.37
N THR A 135 -27.59 -4.14 -2.79
CA THR A 135 -28.89 -3.67 -2.35
C THR A 135 -29.43 -2.96 -3.58
N THR A 136 -30.50 -3.49 -4.13
CA THR A 136 -31.23 -3.03 -5.31
C THR A 136 -31.91 -1.67 -5.10
N THR A 137 -31.22 -0.73 -4.47
CA THR A 137 -31.54 0.69 -4.58
C THR A 137 -30.90 1.19 -5.87
N PRO A 138 -31.66 1.75 -6.81
CA PRO A 138 -31.09 2.28 -8.05
C PRO A 138 -30.15 3.42 -7.67
N ILE A 139 -28.84 3.17 -7.85
CA ILE A 139 -27.83 4.22 -7.91
C ILE A 139 -28.27 5.20 -9.00
N VAL A 140 -28.67 6.40 -8.60
CA VAL A 140 -28.84 7.49 -9.55
C VAL A 140 -27.43 7.80 -10.02
N ALA A 141 -27.10 7.38 -11.24
CA ALA A 141 -25.78 7.58 -11.79
C ALA A 141 -25.61 9.08 -12.01
N GLU A 142 -24.72 9.71 -11.24
CA GLU A 142 -24.42 11.14 -11.38
C GLU A 142 -23.93 11.41 -12.81
N PRO A 143 -24.41 12.48 -13.47
CA PRO A 143 -24.01 12.81 -14.81
C PRO A 143 -22.50 13.11 -14.86
N TRP A 144 -21.83 12.51 -15.83
CA TRP A 144 -20.43 12.78 -16.13
C TRP A 144 -20.34 13.89 -17.20
N PRO A 145 -19.43 14.86 -17.05
CA PRO A 145 -19.27 15.93 -18.03
C PRO A 145 -18.87 15.42 -19.43
N ASP A 146 -19.23 16.20 -20.44
CA ASP A 146 -18.81 15.95 -21.83
C ASP A 146 -17.31 16.22 -22.03
N ASP A 147 -16.69 15.43 -22.91
CA ASP A 147 -15.24 15.46 -23.22
C ASP A 147 -14.96 15.78 -24.70
N ALA A 148 -15.91 16.40 -25.41
CA ALA A 148 -15.81 16.65 -26.83
C ALA A 148 -14.62 17.55 -27.21
N SER A 149 -14.23 18.49 -26.32
CA SER A 149 -13.09 19.38 -26.55
C SER A 149 -11.78 18.58 -26.62
N GLU A 150 -11.52 17.72 -25.65
CA GLU A 150 -10.33 16.87 -25.58
C GLU A 150 -10.33 15.83 -26.70
N ARG A 151 -11.50 15.26 -27.03
CA ARG A 151 -11.64 14.39 -28.21
C ARG A 151 -11.32 15.10 -29.51
N ALA A 152 -11.78 16.34 -29.68
CA ALA A 152 -11.49 17.12 -30.89
C ALA A 152 -9.98 17.40 -31.02
N GLN A 153 -9.31 17.68 -29.89
CA GLN A 153 -7.85 17.84 -29.87
C GLN A 153 -7.13 16.57 -30.31
N LEU A 154 -7.49 15.40 -29.79
CA LEU A 154 -6.91 14.12 -30.18
C LEU A 154 -7.23 13.75 -31.64
N ALA A 155 -8.49 13.95 -32.05
CA ALA A 155 -8.96 13.67 -33.41
C ALA A 155 -8.25 14.52 -34.47
N SER A 156 -7.78 15.72 -34.13
CA SER A 156 -7.01 16.59 -35.03
C SER A 156 -5.75 15.92 -35.61
N LYS A 157 -5.21 14.90 -34.92
CA LYS A 157 -4.05 14.10 -35.35
C LYS A 157 -4.41 12.64 -35.64
N ASN A 158 -5.70 12.33 -35.85
CA ASN A 158 -6.19 10.98 -36.07
C ASN A 158 -5.86 10.02 -34.91
N ILE A 159 -5.94 10.52 -33.68
CA ILE A 159 -5.91 9.70 -32.46
C ILE A 159 -7.35 9.40 -32.10
N MET A 160 -7.68 8.12 -32.01
CA MET A 160 -9.03 7.68 -31.69
C MET A 160 -9.17 7.47 -30.17
N VAL A 161 -10.38 7.65 -29.64
CA VAL A 161 -10.73 7.27 -28.27
C VAL A 161 -11.86 6.25 -28.40
N THR A 162 -11.75 5.08 -27.76
CA THR A 162 -12.72 3.98 -27.90
C THR A 162 -13.32 3.56 -26.57
N GLY A 163 -14.55 3.02 -26.58
CA GLY A 163 -15.16 2.32 -25.45
C GLY A 163 -15.38 0.83 -25.77
N THR A 164 -15.62 0.00 -24.77
CA THR A 164 -15.92 -1.45 -24.91
C THR A 164 -17.41 -1.78 -25.17
N LYS A 165 -18.31 -0.79 -25.27
CA LYS A 165 -19.71 -0.92 -25.75
C LYS A 165 -20.13 0.28 -26.61
N THR A 166 -21.32 0.22 -27.21
CA THR A 166 -21.96 1.16 -28.18
C THR A 166 -21.95 2.67 -27.87
N SER A 167 -21.30 3.13 -26.79
CA SER A 167 -21.03 4.53 -26.48
C SER A 167 -19.53 4.77 -26.33
N THR A 168 -18.98 5.63 -27.19
CA THR A 168 -17.56 6.02 -27.17
C THR A 168 -17.19 6.91 -25.99
N THR A 169 -18.19 7.55 -25.37
CA THR A 169 -18.08 8.55 -24.30
C THR A 169 -18.89 8.13 -23.08
N CYS A 170 -18.34 8.34 -21.89
CA CYS A 170 -19.04 8.11 -20.62
C CYS A 170 -20.01 9.25 -20.32
N LYS A 171 -21.26 8.93 -19.99
CA LYS A 171 -22.33 9.87 -19.65
C LYS A 171 -22.61 9.94 -18.16
N THR A 172 -22.26 8.91 -17.41
CA THR A 172 -22.46 8.87 -15.96
C THR A 172 -21.28 8.21 -15.24
N ILE A 173 -21.10 8.57 -13.97
CA ILE A 173 -20.14 7.87 -13.10
C ILE A 173 -20.61 6.42 -12.95
N TRP A 174 -19.67 5.47 -12.98
CA TRP A 174 -19.91 4.01 -12.95
C TRP A 174 -20.39 3.40 -14.27
N GLU A 175 -20.51 4.17 -15.34
CA GLU A 175 -20.72 3.60 -16.68
C GLU A 175 -19.51 2.72 -17.04
N LYS A 176 -19.80 1.48 -17.43
CA LYS A 176 -18.81 0.51 -17.93
C LYS A 176 -18.94 0.43 -19.43
N GLY A 177 -17.84 0.21 -20.14
CA GLY A 177 -17.90 0.10 -21.59
C GLY A 177 -17.60 1.38 -22.34
N CYS A 178 -17.18 2.43 -21.65
CA CYS A 178 -16.88 3.74 -22.22
C CYS A 178 -15.49 4.17 -21.76
N THR A 179 -14.91 5.10 -22.49
CA THR A 179 -13.69 5.81 -22.09
C THR A 179 -14.02 7.28 -22.03
N SER A 180 -13.48 7.99 -21.04
CA SER A 180 -13.60 9.44 -20.95
C SER A 180 -12.23 10.09 -21.03
N VAL A 181 -12.15 11.22 -21.71
CA VAL A 181 -10.97 12.08 -21.71
C VAL A 181 -11.28 13.46 -21.15
N TYR A 182 -12.32 13.56 -20.32
CA TYR A 182 -12.77 14.83 -19.72
C TYR A 182 -11.68 15.41 -18.81
N GLN A 183 -11.19 16.60 -19.14
CA GLN A 183 -10.04 17.22 -18.49
C GLN A 183 -8.81 16.31 -18.44
N LEU A 184 -8.57 15.52 -19.49
CA LEU A 184 -7.28 14.85 -19.63
C LEU A 184 -6.16 15.91 -19.58
N GLY A 185 -5.17 15.69 -18.73
CA GLY A 185 -4.11 16.67 -18.47
C GLY A 185 -3.41 17.11 -19.76
N SER A 186 -3.02 18.38 -19.84
CA SER A 186 -2.37 18.94 -21.02
C SER A 186 -1.05 18.23 -21.38
N GLY A 187 -0.36 17.66 -20.39
CA GLY A 187 0.80 16.79 -20.59
C GLY A 187 0.45 15.53 -21.39
N ALA A 188 -0.66 14.86 -21.05
CA ALA A 188 -1.12 13.69 -21.79
C ALA A 188 -1.59 14.02 -23.21
N ILE A 189 -2.35 15.10 -23.39
CA ILE A 189 -2.79 15.53 -24.73
C ILE A 189 -1.58 15.89 -25.59
N SER A 190 -0.71 16.79 -25.13
CA SER A 190 0.48 17.21 -25.88
C SER A 190 1.45 16.05 -26.15
N GLY A 191 1.59 15.14 -25.19
CA GLY A 191 2.37 13.92 -25.31
C GLY A 191 1.85 12.98 -26.39
N LEU A 192 0.55 12.72 -26.42
CA LEU A 192 -0.09 11.88 -27.43
C LEU A 192 0.00 12.50 -28.84
N LEU A 193 -0.23 13.81 -28.96
CA LEU A 193 -0.06 14.53 -30.24
C LEU A 193 1.38 14.45 -30.73
N SER A 194 2.36 14.66 -29.83
CA SER A 194 3.78 14.57 -30.16
C SER A 194 4.21 13.15 -30.51
N LEU A 195 3.65 12.13 -29.84
CA LEU A 195 3.88 10.73 -30.16
C LEU A 195 3.37 10.40 -31.57
N LYS A 196 2.19 10.88 -31.93
CA LYS A 196 1.61 10.72 -33.27
C LYS A 196 2.44 11.40 -34.35
N ASP A 197 2.95 12.61 -34.07
CA ASP A 197 3.85 13.32 -34.98
C ASP A 197 5.20 12.59 -35.15
N SER A 198 5.67 11.92 -34.10
CA SER A 198 6.91 11.12 -34.15
C SER A 198 6.77 9.80 -34.93
N CYS A 199 5.53 9.36 -35.15
CA CYS A 199 5.22 8.09 -35.79
C CYS A 199 3.89 8.17 -36.55
N LEU A 200 3.96 8.64 -37.80
CA LEU A 200 2.79 8.79 -38.65
C LEU A 200 2.03 7.48 -38.88
N SER A 201 2.75 6.35 -38.97
CA SER A 201 2.19 5.00 -39.14
C SER A 201 1.62 4.39 -37.85
N CYS A 202 1.85 5.00 -36.68
CA CYS A 202 1.32 4.49 -35.42
C CYS A 202 -0.18 4.76 -35.34
N ALA A 203 -0.98 3.70 -35.22
CA ALA A 203 -2.38 3.82 -34.86
C ALA A 203 -2.46 3.94 -33.33
N ILE A 204 -2.89 5.11 -32.84
CA ILE A 204 -3.03 5.37 -31.41
C ILE A 204 -4.52 5.39 -31.11
N VAL A 205 -4.94 4.48 -30.23
CA VAL A 205 -6.32 4.39 -29.74
C VAL A 205 -6.26 4.49 -28.23
N VAL A 206 -6.88 5.52 -27.66
CA VAL A 206 -7.02 5.70 -26.22
C VAL A 206 -8.14 4.78 -25.74
N THR A 207 -7.80 3.91 -24.79
CA THR A 207 -8.69 2.90 -24.20
C THR A 207 -8.98 3.18 -22.72
N GLY A 208 -8.29 4.16 -22.14
CA GLY A 208 -8.44 4.56 -20.75
C GLY A 208 -8.00 6.01 -20.55
N GLY A 209 -8.82 6.85 -19.92
CA GLY A 209 -8.47 8.24 -19.67
C GLY A 209 -8.78 8.67 -18.24
N THR A 210 -9.91 9.34 -18.03
CA THR A 210 -10.28 9.99 -16.77
C THR A 210 -11.39 9.25 -16.00
N GLU A 211 -11.72 8.03 -16.43
CA GLU A 211 -12.67 7.11 -15.80
C GLU A 211 -12.11 6.44 -14.53
N TYR A 212 -11.88 7.25 -13.49
CA TYR A 212 -11.26 6.77 -12.25
C TYR A 212 -12.05 5.66 -11.54
N TRP A 213 -13.36 5.61 -11.76
CA TRP A 213 -14.26 4.64 -11.15
C TRP A 213 -14.11 3.23 -11.73
N SER A 214 -13.53 3.09 -12.91
CA SER A 214 -13.24 1.79 -13.53
C SER A 214 -11.89 1.21 -13.07
N HIS A 215 -11.20 1.88 -12.15
CA HIS A 215 -9.87 1.55 -11.67
C HIS A 215 -9.84 1.43 -10.12
N SER A 216 -8.69 1.04 -9.56
CA SER A 216 -8.51 0.96 -8.10
C SER A 216 -8.63 2.33 -7.43
N VAL A 217 -8.86 2.32 -6.11
CA VAL A 217 -8.83 3.52 -5.27
C VAL A 217 -7.52 4.29 -5.47
N ASN A 218 -7.59 5.62 -5.56
CA ASN A 218 -6.46 6.52 -5.83
C ASN A 218 -5.72 6.33 -7.17
N THR A 219 -6.39 5.79 -8.19
CA THR A 219 -5.86 5.78 -9.55
C THR A 219 -5.49 7.19 -10.05
N ALA A 220 -4.48 7.25 -10.92
CA ALA A 220 -4.09 8.45 -11.65
C ALA A 220 -5.03 8.78 -12.83
N HIS A 221 -5.92 7.87 -13.22
CA HIS A 221 -6.95 8.06 -14.26
C HIS A 221 -8.06 9.02 -13.84
N ARG A 222 -7.72 10.27 -13.54
CA ARG A 222 -8.62 11.31 -13.01
C ARG A 222 -8.48 12.59 -13.82
N PRO A 223 -9.53 13.43 -13.89
CA PRO A 223 -9.44 14.80 -14.39
C PRO A 223 -8.22 15.56 -13.84
N GLY A 224 -7.47 16.21 -14.74
CA GLY A 224 -6.28 17.02 -14.43
C GLY A 224 -4.95 16.27 -14.46
N ASN A 225 -4.95 14.93 -14.42
CA ASN A 225 -3.72 14.14 -14.49
C ASN A 225 -3.29 13.84 -15.93
N SER A 226 -2.00 13.56 -16.12
CA SER A 226 -1.41 13.24 -17.43
C SER A 226 -1.13 11.74 -17.58
N VAL A 227 -2.10 10.92 -17.18
CA VAL A 227 -2.05 9.45 -17.29
C VAL A 227 -3.14 8.97 -18.23
N VAL A 228 -2.80 8.06 -19.14
CA VAL A 228 -3.70 7.58 -20.19
C VAL A 228 -3.33 6.16 -20.58
N ASP A 229 -4.32 5.35 -20.90
CA ASP A 229 -4.13 4.01 -21.46
C ASP A 229 -4.34 4.05 -22.96
N ILE A 230 -3.40 3.46 -23.68
CA ILE A 230 -3.49 3.29 -25.13
C ILE A 230 -3.44 1.82 -25.51
N ASP A 231 -4.18 1.47 -26.55
CA ASP A 231 -4.23 0.13 -27.12
C ASP A 231 -2.83 -0.37 -27.54
N ASN A 232 -2.60 -1.67 -27.43
CA ASN A 232 -1.36 -2.32 -27.83
C ASN A 232 -1.48 -3.18 -29.11
N GLY A 233 -2.56 -3.02 -29.89
CA GLY A 233 -2.78 -3.74 -31.13
C GLY A 233 -1.93 -3.23 -32.31
N SER A 234 -1.43 -2.00 -32.26
CA SER A 234 -0.58 -1.45 -33.34
C SER A 234 0.87 -1.89 -33.22
N SER A 235 1.33 -2.73 -34.16
CA SER A 235 2.72 -3.20 -34.21
C SER A 235 3.74 -2.06 -34.41
N ALA A 236 3.39 -1.00 -35.15
CA ALA A 236 4.24 0.16 -35.34
C ALA A 236 4.40 0.98 -34.04
N LEU A 237 3.31 1.17 -33.30
CA LEU A 237 3.31 1.83 -31.99
C LEU A 237 4.15 1.05 -30.98
N ASN A 238 3.94 -0.25 -30.90
CA ASN A 238 4.67 -1.12 -29.99
C ASN A 238 6.19 -1.08 -30.26
N GLN A 239 6.59 -1.09 -31.54
CA GLN A 239 8.01 -0.97 -31.91
C GLN A 239 8.58 0.40 -31.54
N LYS A 240 7.83 1.48 -31.79
CA LYS A 240 8.25 2.83 -31.40
C LYS A 240 8.46 2.95 -29.90
N ILE A 241 7.51 2.49 -29.08
CA ILE A 241 7.61 2.52 -27.62
C ILE A 241 8.80 1.69 -27.14
N ARG A 242 8.94 0.46 -27.65
CA ARG A 242 10.03 -0.46 -27.26
C ARG A 242 11.42 -0.02 -27.73
N SER A 243 11.51 0.90 -28.69
CA SER A 243 12.78 1.55 -29.07
C SER A 243 13.33 2.48 -27.98
N GLY A 244 12.51 2.85 -27.00
CA GLY A 244 12.92 3.64 -25.84
C GLY A 244 13.85 2.90 -24.88
N THR A 245 14.30 3.62 -23.85
CA THR A 245 15.14 3.02 -22.80
C THR A 245 14.28 2.14 -21.90
N SER A 246 14.58 0.84 -21.84
CA SER A 246 13.91 -0.08 -20.90
C SER A 246 14.36 0.19 -19.47
N LEU A 247 13.41 0.33 -18.54
CA LEU A 247 13.63 0.60 -17.12
C LEU A 247 13.26 -0.58 -16.21
N GLY A 248 12.81 -1.71 -16.78
CA GLY A 248 12.37 -2.88 -16.02
C GLY A 248 10.98 -2.72 -15.40
N VAL A 249 10.63 -3.58 -14.43
CA VAL A 249 9.26 -3.73 -13.87
C VAL A 249 8.92 -2.76 -12.73
N GLN A 250 9.87 -1.91 -12.32
CA GLN A 250 9.66 -0.93 -11.25
C GLN A 250 9.78 0.47 -11.81
N SER A 251 8.65 1.08 -12.14
CA SER A 251 8.57 2.48 -12.56
C SER A 251 7.67 3.28 -11.63
N SER A 252 7.85 4.60 -11.62
CA SER A 252 6.96 5.53 -10.91
C SER A 252 5.57 5.68 -11.56
N CYS A 253 5.36 5.07 -12.73
CA CYS A 253 4.12 5.13 -13.49
C CYS A 253 3.21 3.94 -13.17
N SER A 254 3.72 2.72 -13.35
CA SER A 254 3.07 1.48 -12.91
C SER A 254 4.14 0.40 -12.60
N SER A 255 3.78 -0.52 -11.71
CA SER A 255 4.58 -1.70 -11.35
C SER A 255 4.05 -3.00 -11.95
N LEU A 256 3.05 -2.94 -12.83
CA LEU A 256 2.38 -4.12 -13.40
C LEU A 256 3.10 -4.70 -14.62
N GLY A 257 4.13 -4.01 -15.14
CA GLY A 257 4.84 -4.47 -16.33
C GLY A 257 6.15 -3.74 -16.60
N VAL A 258 6.80 -4.08 -17.72
CA VAL A 258 8.08 -3.47 -18.12
C VAL A 258 7.84 -2.06 -18.63
N ALA A 259 8.54 -1.10 -18.04
CA ALA A 259 8.48 0.30 -18.43
C ALA A 259 9.53 0.66 -19.48
N TYR A 260 9.13 1.47 -20.45
CA TYR A 260 9.97 2.05 -21.50
C TYR A 260 9.88 3.57 -21.41
N ARG A 261 11.04 4.24 -21.34
CA ARG A 261 11.13 5.69 -21.38
C ARG A 261 11.45 6.15 -22.79
N LEU A 262 10.55 6.92 -23.37
CA LEU A 262 10.81 7.67 -24.60
C LEU A 262 11.37 9.05 -24.24
N THR A 263 12.33 9.53 -25.03
CA THR A 263 12.88 10.88 -24.95
C THR A 263 12.64 11.59 -26.28
N GLY A 264 12.36 12.89 -26.26
CA GLY A 264 11.98 13.65 -27.45
C GLY A 264 10.46 13.74 -27.67
N PRO A 265 9.98 13.79 -28.94
CA PRO A 265 8.54 13.86 -29.23
C PRO A 265 7.79 12.64 -28.69
N GLY A 266 6.79 12.87 -27.84
CA GLY A 266 6.11 11.81 -27.10
C GLY A 266 6.93 11.30 -25.91
N ALA A 267 7.79 12.14 -25.31
CA ALA A 267 8.51 11.79 -24.11
C ALA A 267 7.54 11.46 -22.98
N GLY A 268 7.75 10.31 -22.34
CA GLY A 268 6.87 9.76 -21.33
C GLY A 268 7.37 8.39 -20.87
N LEU A 269 6.71 7.85 -19.86
CA LEU A 269 6.89 6.49 -19.38
C LEU A 269 5.73 5.63 -19.90
N TYR A 270 6.06 4.54 -20.58
CA TYR A 270 5.10 3.61 -21.18
C TYR A 270 5.29 2.24 -20.53
N VAL A 271 4.28 1.75 -19.82
CA VAL A 271 4.32 0.47 -19.12
C VAL A 271 3.45 -0.53 -19.85
N ASP A 272 4.03 -1.69 -20.18
CA ASP A 272 3.32 -2.79 -20.83
C ASP A 272 2.55 -3.62 -19.79
N GLU A 273 1.25 -3.36 -19.61
CA GLU A 273 0.39 -4.10 -18.68
C GLU A 273 -0.25 -5.35 -19.31
N GLY A 274 0.17 -5.70 -20.53
CA GLY A 274 -0.21 -6.93 -21.24
C GLY A 274 -1.38 -6.75 -22.22
N ASN A 275 -2.47 -6.10 -21.82
CA ASN A 275 -3.62 -5.84 -22.71
C ASN A 275 -3.70 -4.38 -23.22
N HIS A 276 -2.91 -3.48 -22.65
CA HIS A 276 -2.78 -2.09 -23.08
C HIS A 276 -1.41 -1.54 -22.62
N TRP A 277 -1.07 -0.34 -23.08
CA TRP A 277 0.02 0.45 -22.55
C TRP A 277 -0.50 1.49 -21.56
N HIS A 278 -0.03 1.43 -20.33
CA HIS A 278 -0.28 2.44 -19.33
C HIS A 278 0.78 3.55 -19.43
N VAL A 279 0.36 4.78 -19.72
CA VAL A 279 1.27 5.87 -20.10
C VAL A 279 1.20 7.03 -19.11
N CYS A 280 2.35 7.45 -18.61
CA CYS A 280 2.49 8.65 -17.78
C CYS A 280 3.40 9.68 -18.47
N TYR A 281 2.86 10.87 -18.73
CA TYR A 281 3.57 12.01 -19.30
C TYR A 281 4.08 12.96 -18.22
#